data_AF-X6IZL8-F1
#
_entry.id   AF-X6IZL8-F1
#
_cell.length_a   1.000
_cell.length_b   1.000
_cell.length_c   1.000
_cell.angle_alpha   90.00
_cell.angle_beta   90.00
_cell.angle_gamma   90.00
#
_symmetry.space_group_name_H-M   'P 1'
#
loop_
_entity.id
_entity.type
_entity.pdbx_description
1 polymer ?
#
loop_
_entity_poly.entity_id
_entity_poly.type
_entity_poly.pdbx_seq_one_letter_code
_entity_poly.pdbx_strand_id
1 'polypeptide(L)' 'MSYTVETCPDDIERLKTLLHSLGEEGSRVINVIWQPKREIATEIGPYDLPSGYVVIVEYPS' A
#
# COMPACT_ATOMS: atom_id res chain seq x y z
N MET A 1 2.86 16.71 10.89
CA MET A 1 2.32 15.37 10.62
C MET A 1 1.86 15.29 9.17
N SER A 2 2.47 14.39 8.40
CA SER A 2 2.16 14.15 6.99
C SER A 2 1.54 12.76 6.88
N TYR A 3 0.35 12.68 6.27
CA TYR A 3 -0.29 11.41 5.93
C TYR A 3 0.11 11.03 4.51
N THR A 4 0.56 9.80 4.31
CA THR A 4 0.85 9.26 2.97
C THR A 4 0.17 7.91 2.75
N VAL A 5 0.16 7.51 1.48
CA VAL A 5 -0.30 6.21 1.01
C VAL A 5 0.86 5.50 0.35
N GLU A 6 1.24 4.35 0.90
CA GLU A 6 2.19 3.42 0.31
C GLU A 6 1.45 2.26 -0.37
N THR A 7 2.03 1.74 -1.45
CA THR A 7 1.46 0.57 -2.16
C THR A 7 2.45 -0.58 -2.17
N CYS A 8 1.99 -1.78 -1.88
CA CYS A 8 2.78 -3.01 -1.92
C CYS A 8 2.13 -4.03 -2.87
N PRO A 9 2.90 -4.75 -3.71
CA PRO A 9 2.37 -5.90 -4.45
C PRO A 9 1.76 -6.95 -3.52
N ASP A 10 0.96 -7.87 -4.07
CA ASP A 10 0.39 -9.00 -3.33
C ASP A 10 1.44 -10.06 -2.96
N ASP A 11 2.40 -9.65 -2.13
CA ASP A 11 3.55 -10.42 -1.65
C ASP A 11 3.68 -10.17 -0.15
N ILE A 12 3.40 -11.20 0.63
CA ILE A 12 3.34 -11.09 2.09
C ILE A 12 4.71 -10.80 2.73
N GLU A 13 5.80 -11.27 2.14
CA GLU A 13 7.14 -11.05 2.70
C GLU A 13 7.60 -9.62 2.44
N ARG A 14 7.24 -9.06 1.27
CA ARG A 14 7.44 -7.63 0.99
C ARG A 14 6.60 -6.76 1.91
N LEU A 15 5.34 -7.12 2.16
CA LEU A 15 4.49 -6.37 3.07
C LEU A 15 5.09 -6.35 4.48
N LYS A 16 5.52 -7.50 5.01
CA LYS A 16 6.19 -7.57 6.33
C LYS A 16 7.43 -6.67 6.38
N THR A 17 8.26 -6.71 5.35
CA THR A 17 9.48 -5.88 5.25
C THR A 17 9.14 -4.39 5.26
N LEU A 18 8.13 -3.98 4.49
CA LEU A 18 7.65 -2.59 4.46
C LEU A 18 7.15 -2.14 5.84
N LEU A 19 6.27 -2.92 6.47
CA LEU A 19 5.71 -2.59 7.78
C LEU A 19 6.79 -2.52 8.87
N HIS A 20 7.81 -3.36 8.78
CA HIS A 20 8.97 -3.31 9.68
C HIS A 20 9.75 -2.00 9.51
N SER A 21 10.13 -1.64 8.28
CA SER A 21 10.85 -0.39 7.97
C SER A 21 10.09 0.83 8.49
N LEU A 22 8.78 0.89 8.24
CA LEU A 22 7.93 1.98 8.71
C LEU A 22 7.93 2.08 10.25
N GLY A 23 7.92 0.94 10.94
CA GLY A 23 8.02 0.88 12.40
C GLY A 23 9.37 1.37 12.92
N GLU A 24 10.47 0.99 12.26
CA GLU A 24 11.83 1.43 12.62
C GLU A 24 12.03 2.93 12.41
N GLU A 25 11.41 3.51 11.38
CA GLU A 25 11.42 4.94 11.09
C GLU A 25 10.55 5.76 12.07
N GLY A 26 9.82 5.11 12.97
CA GLY A 26 8.91 5.76 13.91
C GLY A 26 7.58 6.20 13.28
N SER A 27 7.25 5.67 12.10
CA SER A 27 5.99 5.93 11.43
C SER A 27 4.84 5.15 12.07
N ARG A 28 3.65 5.75 12.06
CA ARG A 28 2.43 5.09 12.55
C ARG A 28 1.62 4.54 11.40
N VAL A 29 1.53 3.21 11.31
CA VAL A 29 0.61 2.54 10.37
C VAL A 29 -0.82 2.73 10.86
N ILE A 30 -1.64 3.40 10.05
CA ILE A 30 -3.05 3.67 10.35
C ILE A 30 -3.93 2.51 9.86
N ASN A 31 -3.68 2.04 8.64
CA ASN A 31 -4.47 0.97 8.04
C ASN A 31 -3.68 0.21 6.97
N VAL A 32 -4.03 -1.06 6.77
CA VAL A 32 -3.51 -1.92 5.71
C VAL A 32 -4.70 -2.56 5.01
N ILE A 33 -4.88 -2.26 3.73
CA ILE A 33 -6.04 -2.68 2.95
C ILE A 33 -5.54 -3.57 1.82
N TRP A 34 -5.96 -4.84 1.83
CA TRP A 34 -5.76 -5.72 0.67
C TRP A 34 -6.81 -5.44 -0.40
N GLN A 35 -6.39 -5.34 -1.65
CA GLN A 35 -7.25 -5.18 -2.81
C GLN A 35 -7.06 -6.36 -3.77
N PRO A 36 -8.15 -7.03 -4.19
CA PRO A 36 -8.07 -8.11 -5.17
C PRO A 36 -7.74 -7.56 -6.57
N LYS A 37 -7.27 -8.45 -7.46
CA LYS A 37 -7.13 -8.15 -8.89
C LYS A 37 -8.49 -7.68 -9.43
N ARG A 38 -8.49 -6.60 -10.21
CA ARG A 38 -9.70 -6.09 -10.88
C ARG A 38 -9.37 -5.44 -12.21
N GLU A 39 -10.30 -5.55 -13.14
CA GLU A 39 -10.26 -4.77 -14.37
C GLU A 39 -10.85 -3.38 -14.11
N ILE A 40 -10.17 -2.34 -14.53
CA ILE A 40 -10.64 -0.94 -14.45
C ILE A 40 -10.79 -0.39 -15.85
N ALA A 41 -11.95 0.21 -16.13
CA ALA A 41 -12.17 0.96 -17.34
C ALA A 41 -11.38 2.27 -17.29
N THR A 42 -10.53 2.51 -18.29
CA THR A 42 -9.79 3.77 -18.45
C THR A 42 -10.07 4.38 -19.82
N GLU A 43 -9.72 5.65 -20.02
CA GLU A 43 -9.91 6.34 -21.31
C GLU A 43 -9.16 5.69 -22.47
N ILE A 44 -8.10 4.92 -22.18
CA ILE A 44 -7.26 4.22 -23.17
C ILE A 44 -7.64 2.74 -23.35
N GLY A 45 -8.66 2.25 -22.64
CA GLY A 45 -9.12 0.86 -22.67
C GLY A 45 -9.18 0.20 -21.28
N PRO A 46 -9.64 -1.06 -21.18
CA PRO A 46 -9.60 -1.80 -19.93
C PRO A 46 -8.15 -2.04 -19.48
N TYR A 47 -7.87 -1.78 -18.21
CA TYR A 47 -6.58 -2.04 -17.58
C TYR A 47 -6.75 -3.08 -16.47
N ASP A 48 -5.91 -4.10 -16.50
CA ASP A 48 -5.85 -5.14 -15.48
C ASP A 48 -5.00 -4.63 -14.30
N LEU A 49 -5.66 -4.23 -13.21
CA LEU A 49 -4.97 -3.84 -11.98
C LEU A 49 -4.67 -5.09 -11.15
N PRO A 50 -3.40 -5.41 -10.86
CA PRO A 50 -3.04 -6.55 -10.03
C PRO A 50 -3.55 -6.40 -8.60
N SER A 51 -3.66 -7.52 -7.87
CA SER A 51 -3.89 -7.47 -6.43
C SER A 51 -2.69 -6.83 -5.71
N GLY A 52 -2.95 -6.27 -4.54
CA GLY A 52 -1.92 -5.67 -3.71
C GLY A 52 -2.47 -5.06 -2.43
N TYR A 53 -1.58 -4.44 -1.66
CA TYR A 53 -1.89 -3.77 -0.42
C TYR A 53 -1.73 -2.26 -0.57
N VAL A 54 -2.66 -1.53 0.06
CA VAL A 54 -2.58 -0.09 0.28
C VAL A 54 -2.34 0.12 1.76
N VAL A 55 -1.25 0.81 2.11
CA VAL A 55 -0.86 1.10 3.49
C VAL A 55 -1.01 2.60 3.73
N ILE A 56 -1.85 2.96 4.68
CA ILE A 56 -2.05 4.35 5.10
C ILE A 56 -1.15 4.59 6.31
N VAL A 57 -0.28 5.58 6.23
CA VAL A 57 0.74 5.83 7.27
C VAL A 57 0.85 7.32 7.59
N GLU A 58 1.17 7.61 8.84
CA GLU A 58 1.51 8.94 9.36
C GLU A 58 3.00 8.97 9.73
N TYR A 59 3.76 9.84 9.08
CA TYR A 59 5.19 10.01 9.37
C TYR A 59 5.41 10.86 10.63
N PRO A 60 6.48 10.58 11.40
CA PRO A 60 6.90 11.47 12.47
C PRO A 60 7.23 12.86 11.89
N SER A 61 6.97 13.90 12.68
CA SER A 61 7.16 15.30 12.25
C SER A 61 8.61 15.73 12.39
#